data_AF-A0AAN9UMF0-F1
#
_entry.id   AF-A0AAN9UMF0-F1
#
_cell.length_a   1.000
_cell.length_b   1.000
_cell.length_c   1.000
_cell.angle_alpha   90.00
_cell.angle_beta   90.00
_cell.angle_gamma   90.00
#
_symmetry.space_group_name_H-M   'P 1'
#
loop_
_entity.id
_entity.type
_entity.pdbx_description
1 polymer ?
#
loop_
_entity_poly.entity_id
_entity_poly.type
_entity_poly.pdbx_seq_one_letter_code
_entity_poly.pdbx_strand_id
1 'polypeptide(L)'
;MTTFTKSTAAGETPLVEVDPSKRLSKIDPMIYGGFTEHMGRCIYGGIYEPGNPHGLSDATTGFRTDVLAALQELDIPVIRYPGGNFCATYHWADGIGPAASRPSRPELAWLGVETNAFGTDEFMSWLEALQRPGRPRVEPYLCLNMGTGTLDEALAWVEYCNGTRDTYWANRRRANGRAAPYGVRYWALGNEVWGPWQVEQLAKEDYARKAAQWAKALRLLDPDIRLVLCGETGHSSWDHHVLRECVDWVDLHSVHIYTAAGGSHLKNATAPLTAERAIQIAAGLIDLARIERSTSNGSSSAAALTSSGSGAPSTLSRPAPKICFDEWNVWDPSRAPGDQGAEERYTLSDALAVAVWLNVFVRQSRWVGMANIAQTVNVISPLMTSPRGIVRQATWWPLLLFSRHMRGWTVAAHVRCGAYAGETHPAWLQGVLAESGGAPWLDVSASVGEDGVASLAVVNIHETEDFEVELKGVVGSDVTVYLVSGEKLDDVNTEGSEKVGLSESKWEGGGSYTFPKHSFTMLRWKA
;
A
#
# COMPACT_ATOMS: atom_id res chain seq x y z
N MET A 1 -3.91 -10.55 17.96
CA MET A 1 -4.18 -9.23 17.37
C MET A 1 -4.68 -8.33 18.47
N THR A 2 -4.72 -7.01 18.26
CA THR A 2 -5.41 -6.12 19.21
C THR A 2 -6.85 -6.58 19.37
N THR A 3 -7.30 -6.74 20.60
CA THR A 3 -8.70 -7.10 20.91
C THR A 3 -9.41 -5.89 21.48
N PHE A 4 -10.73 -5.83 21.31
CA PHE A 4 -11.57 -4.73 21.80
C PHE A 4 -12.67 -5.26 22.73
N THR A 5 -12.95 -4.53 23.81
CA THR A 5 -14.14 -4.71 24.62
C THR A 5 -14.80 -3.38 24.88
N LYS A 6 -16.09 -3.27 24.54
CA LYS A 6 -16.88 -2.08 24.83
C LYS A 6 -17.07 -1.93 26.33
N SER A 7 -16.78 -0.75 26.85
CA SER A 7 -17.12 -0.39 28.23
C SER A 7 -18.64 -0.39 28.43
N THR A 8 -19.11 -1.06 29.49
CA THR A 8 -20.53 -1.19 29.83
C THR A 8 -20.99 -0.22 30.91
N ALA A 9 -20.07 0.54 31.53
CA ALA A 9 -20.35 1.44 32.63
C ALA A 9 -20.03 2.88 32.25
N ALA A 10 -20.98 3.79 32.47
CA ALA A 10 -20.74 5.22 32.29
C ALA A 10 -19.64 5.69 33.26
N GLY A 11 -18.62 6.37 32.74
CA GLY A 11 -17.49 6.89 33.53
C GLY A 11 -16.42 5.86 33.89
N GLU A 12 -16.46 4.65 33.32
CA GLU A 12 -15.34 3.71 33.44
C GLU A 12 -14.12 4.27 32.68
N THR A 13 -12.98 4.38 33.35
CA THR A 13 -11.74 4.82 32.71
C THR A 13 -11.37 3.85 31.58
N PRO A 14 -11.15 4.36 30.35
CA PRO A 14 -10.63 3.54 29.26
C PRO A 14 -9.29 2.91 29.61
N LEU A 15 -8.99 1.77 29.01
CA LEU A 15 -7.79 0.99 29.26
C LEU A 15 -7.16 0.55 27.94
N VAL A 16 -5.85 0.65 27.85
CA VAL A 16 -5.05 -0.03 26.83
C VAL A 16 -3.99 -0.88 27.51
N GLU A 17 -4.01 -2.18 27.23
CA GLU A 17 -3.01 -3.15 27.68
C GLU A 17 -2.15 -3.56 26.48
N VAL A 18 -0.83 -3.59 26.65
CA VAL A 18 0.13 -4.03 25.63
C VAL A 18 1.15 -4.97 26.25
N ASP A 19 1.50 -6.05 25.57
CA ASP A 19 2.54 -6.98 26.01
C ASP A 19 3.59 -7.18 24.91
N PRO A 20 4.67 -6.37 24.91
CA PRO A 20 5.73 -6.46 23.90
C PRO A 20 6.44 -7.82 23.84
N SER A 21 6.36 -8.64 24.89
CA SER A 21 6.96 -9.98 24.92
C SER A 21 6.16 -11.00 24.11
N LYS A 22 4.85 -10.76 23.93
CA LYS A 22 3.94 -11.64 23.17
C LYS A 22 3.88 -11.25 21.70
N ARG A 23 4.96 -11.56 20.98
CA ARG A 23 5.03 -11.43 19.50
C ARG A 23 4.02 -12.37 18.83
N LEU A 24 3.24 -11.87 17.87
CA LEU A 24 2.19 -12.65 17.19
C LEU A 24 2.55 -12.97 15.74
N SER A 25 2.60 -11.95 14.87
CA SER A 25 2.98 -12.10 13.46
C SER A 25 4.04 -11.07 13.09
N LYS A 26 4.91 -11.48 12.17
CA LYS A 26 5.91 -10.57 11.61
C LYS A 26 5.21 -9.59 10.67
N ILE A 27 5.48 -8.31 10.85
CA ILE A 27 5.03 -7.24 9.97
C ILE A 27 5.93 -7.27 8.74
N ASP A 28 5.36 -7.57 7.58
CA ASP A 28 6.11 -7.48 6.33
C ASP A 28 6.39 -5.99 6.05
N PRO A 29 7.67 -5.57 5.91
CA PRO A 29 8.00 -4.20 5.56
C PRO A 29 7.21 -3.68 4.36
N MET A 30 6.90 -4.54 3.39
CA MET A 30 6.24 -4.20 2.12
C MET A 30 4.83 -3.60 2.29
N ILE A 31 4.25 -3.58 3.50
CA ILE A 31 2.98 -2.88 3.78
C ILE A 31 3.10 -1.35 3.76
N TYR A 32 4.32 -0.82 3.66
CA TYR A 32 4.60 0.62 3.59
C TYR A 32 5.01 1.05 2.17
N GLY A 33 4.53 0.36 1.15
CA GLY A 33 4.83 0.62 -0.25
C GLY A 33 4.16 1.89 -0.80
N GLY A 34 4.71 2.39 -1.91
CA GLY A 34 4.14 3.48 -2.70
C GLY A 34 3.57 2.97 -4.03
N PHE A 35 2.77 3.79 -4.67
CA PHE A 35 2.27 3.56 -6.02
C PHE A 35 2.48 4.82 -6.87
N THR A 36 2.99 4.66 -8.09
CA THR A 36 3.22 5.73 -9.06
C THR A 36 2.63 5.34 -10.41
N GLU A 37 1.56 6.01 -10.80
CA GLU A 37 0.92 5.88 -12.10
C GLU A 37 1.27 7.05 -13.01
N HIS A 38 1.28 6.81 -14.32
CA HIS A 38 1.17 7.89 -15.31
C HIS A 38 -0.25 8.47 -15.30
N MET A 39 -0.57 9.18 -14.22
CA MET A 39 -1.83 9.86 -13.96
C MET A 39 -1.52 11.28 -13.47
N GLY A 40 -2.27 12.27 -13.99
CA GLY A 40 -2.15 13.67 -13.57
C GLY A 40 -0.69 14.15 -13.52
N ARG A 41 -0.28 14.68 -12.37
CA ARG A 41 1.10 15.12 -12.11
C ARG A 41 1.92 14.15 -11.26
N CYS A 42 1.58 12.86 -11.18
CA CYS A 42 2.36 11.92 -10.34
C CYS A 42 3.79 11.77 -10.87
N ILE A 43 3.92 11.48 -12.17
CA ILE A 43 5.21 11.39 -12.86
C ILE A 43 5.70 12.79 -13.24
N TYR A 44 5.06 13.39 -14.25
CA TYR A 44 5.44 14.68 -14.82
C TYR A 44 5.04 15.83 -13.91
N GLY A 45 6.02 16.62 -13.45
CA GLY A 45 5.82 17.67 -12.45
C GLY A 45 5.67 17.15 -11.02
N GLY A 46 5.75 15.83 -10.81
CA GLY A 46 5.80 15.18 -9.50
C GLY A 46 7.21 14.65 -9.21
N ILE A 47 7.49 13.41 -9.58
CA ILE A 47 8.83 12.81 -9.40
C ILE A 47 9.83 13.23 -10.48
N TYR A 48 9.36 13.62 -11.67
CA TYR A 48 10.19 13.95 -12.83
C TYR A 48 9.78 15.30 -13.43
N GLU A 49 10.69 16.27 -13.39
CA GLU A 49 10.48 17.62 -13.90
C GLU A 49 11.81 18.22 -14.42
N PRO A 50 12.33 17.75 -15.58
CA PRO A 50 13.51 18.35 -16.19
C PRO A 50 13.32 19.85 -16.41
N GLY A 51 14.33 20.64 -16.02
CA GLY A 51 14.28 22.09 -16.21
C GLY A 51 13.37 22.84 -15.25
N ASN A 52 13.06 22.29 -14.06
CA ASN A 52 12.39 23.03 -13.00
C ASN A 52 13.07 24.41 -12.79
N PRO A 53 12.33 25.53 -12.83
CA PRO A 53 12.90 26.88 -12.89
C PRO A 53 13.57 27.32 -11.58
N HIS A 54 13.36 26.59 -10.48
CA HIS A 54 13.92 26.86 -9.16
C HIS A 54 15.09 25.92 -8.81
N GLY A 55 15.56 25.10 -9.75
CA GLY A 55 16.70 24.22 -9.53
C GLY A 55 16.40 23.05 -8.59
N LEU A 56 15.14 22.63 -8.50
CA LEU A 56 14.71 21.51 -7.64
C LEU A 56 14.91 20.14 -8.28
N SER A 57 15.31 20.09 -9.55
CA SER A 57 15.53 18.85 -10.28
C SER A 57 17.01 18.61 -10.53
N ASP A 58 17.44 17.36 -10.45
CA ASP A 58 18.77 16.96 -10.89
C ASP A 58 18.95 17.30 -12.38
N ALA A 59 20.03 17.99 -12.72
CA ALA A 59 20.25 18.50 -14.08
C ALA A 59 20.51 17.39 -15.11
N THR A 60 20.90 16.19 -14.66
CA THR A 60 21.22 15.05 -15.52
C THR A 60 20.01 14.13 -15.67
N THR A 61 19.37 13.77 -14.57
CA THR A 61 18.28 12.78 -14.56
C THR A 61 16.90 13.42 -14.63
N GLY A 62 16.76 14.71 -14.32
CA GLY A 62 15.47 15.40 -14.28
C GLY A 62 14.60 15.05 -13.06
N PHE A 63 15.09 14.22 -12.13
CA PHE A 63 14.35 13.85 -10.92
C PHE A 63 14.27 15.01 -9.93
N ARG A 64 13.09 15.23 -9.34
CA ARG A 64 12.90 16.22 -8.28
C ARG A 64 13.63 15.78 -7.00
N THR A 65 14.67 16.51 -6.65
CA THR A 65 15.58 16.18 -5.52
C THR A 65 14.94 16.41 -4.16
N ASP A 66 14.08 17.41 -4.05
CA ASP A 66 13.27 17.69 -2.85
C ASP A 66 12.21 16.61 -2.61
N VAL A 67 11.60 16.09 -3.67
CA VAL A 67 10.69 14.94 -3.62
C VAL A 67 11.43 13.68 -3.19
N LEU A 68 12.58 13.38 -3.79
CA LEU A 68 13.43 12.26 -3.38
C LEU A 68 13.81 12.35 -1.89
N ALA A 69 14.26 13.51 -1.43
CA ALA A 69 14.64 13.74 -0.05
C ALA A 69 13.47 13.50 0.93
N ALA A 70 12.26 13.96 0.57
CA ALA A 70 11.07 13.71 1.38
C ALA A 70 10.74 12.20 1.43
N LEU A 71 10.61 11.54 0.28
CA LEU A 71 10.23 10.13 0.21
C LEU A 71 11.25 9.20 0.88
N GLN A 72 12.53 9.57 0.90
CA GLN A 72 13.59 8.90 1.65
C GLN A 72 13.30 8.83 3.17
N GLU A 73 12.54 9.77 3.73
CA GLU A 73 12.18 9.74 5.17
C GLU A 73 11.22 8.60 5.52
N LEU A 74 10.40 8.17 4.56
CA LEU A 74 9.40 7.11 4.72
C LEU A 74 10.00 5.70 4.71
N ASP A 75 11.27 5.54 4.30
CA ASP A 75 11.91 4.22 4.13
C ASP A 75 11.01 3.26 3.30
N ILE A 76 10.52 3.74 2.15
CA ILE A 76 9.61 3.02 1.23
C ILE A 76 10.30 1.74 0.74
N PRO A 77 9.69 0.55 0.89
CA PRO A 77 10.32 -0.73 0.56
C PRO A 77 9.97 -1.24 -0.84
N VAL A 78 8.87 -0.78 -1.43
CA VAL A 78 8.39 -1.21 -2.76
C VAL A 78 7.58 -0.08 -3.41
N ILE A 79 7.73 0.10 -4.72
CA ILE A 79 6.90 1.04 -5.48
C ILE A 79 6.29 0.34 -6.69
N ARG A 80 4.96 0.43 -6.80
CA ARG A 80 4.16 -0.05 -7.93
C ARG A 80 4.20 0.93 -9.10
N TYR A 81 4.39 0.44 -10.31
CA TYR A 81 4.51 1.20 -11.57
C TYR A 81 4.10 0.31 -12.76
N PRO A 82 3.69 0.81 -13.94
CA PRO A 82 3.43 2.19 -14.36
C PRO A 82 2.01 2.66 -14.08
N GLY A 83 1.21 1.84 -13.43
CA GLY A 83 -0.15 2.22 -13.16
C GLY A 83 -1.03 1.18 -12.51
N GLY A 84 -2.22 1.72 -12.27
CA GLY A 84 -3.49 1.07 -12.32
C GLY A 84 -4.00 1.19 -13.74
N ASN A 85 -5.02 2.01 -13.98
CA ASN A 85 -5.74 2.02 -15.24
C ASN A 85 -4.87 2.29 -16.48
N PHE A 86 -3.83 3.11 -16.37
CA PHE A 86 -2.86 3.41 -17.42
C PHE A 86 -2.21 2.15 -18.02
N CYS A 87 -1.96 1.13 -17.21
CA CYS A 87 -1.20 -0.04 -17.68
C CYS A 87 -1.94 -0.84 -18.76
N ALA A 88 -3.27 -0.76 -18.83
CA ALA A 88 -4.10 -1.52 -19.78
C ALA A 88 -3.90 -1.11 -21.25
N THR A 89 -3.25 0.04 -21.50
CA THR A 89 -2.93 0.52 -22.85
C THR A 89 -1.45 0.88 -23.01
N TYR A 90 -0.64 0.61 -21.99
CA TYR A 90 0.79 0.91 -22.00
C TYR A 90 1.60 -0.17 -22.71
N HIS A 91 2.32 0.22 -23.75
CA HIS A 91 3.30 -0.63 -24.44
C HIS A 91 4.69 -0.30 -23.93
N TRP A 92 5.23 -1.09 -23.00
CA TRP A 92 6.46 -0.78 -22.25
C TRP A 92 7.67 -0.45 -23.13
N ALA A 93 7.72 -1.02 -24.34
CA ALA A 93 8.78 -0.77 -25.31
C ALA A 93 8.80 0.69 -25.83
N ASP A 94 7.68 1.40 -25.78
CA ASP A 94 7.59 2.83 -26.11
C ASP A 94 8.37 3.69 -25.09
N GLY A 95 8.57 3.19 -23.87
CA GLY A 95 9.26 3.87 -22.77
C GLY A 95 10.73 3.51 -22.60
N ILE A 96 11.40 2.90 -23.58
CA ILE A 96 12.82 2.53 -23.48
C ILE A 96 13.65 3.10 -24.64
N GLY A 97 14.97 3.13 -24.48
CA GLY A 97 15.90 3.66 -25.49
C GLY A 97 15.95 5.19 -25.52
N PRO A 98 16.54 5.80 -26.55
CA PRO A 98 16.75 7.26 -26.58
C PRO A 98 15.45 8.04 -26.50
N ALA A 99 15.32 8.94 -25.52
CA ALA A 99 14.10 9.69 -25.24
C ALA A 99 13.53 10.42 -26.47
N ALA A 100 14.41 11.01 -27.30
CA ALA A 100 14.00 11.72 -28.54
C ALA A 100 13.35 10.83 -29.62
N SER A 101 13.46 9.50 -29.49
CA SER A 101 12.87 8.52 -30.43
C SER A 101 11.59 7.86 -29.90
N ARG A 102 11.20 8.16 -28.66
CA ARG A 102 10.03 7.55 -28.01
C ARG A 102 8.75 8.20 -28.53
N PRO A 103 7.69 7.42 -28.82
CA PRO A 103 6.46 7.96 -29.36
C PRO A 103 5.60 8.59 -28.26
N SER A 104 4.93 9.70 -28.58
CA SER A 104 3.78 10.14 -27.81
C SER A 104 2.56 9.27 -28.11
N ARG A 105 1.80 8.89 -27.08
CA ARG A 105 0.59 8.08 -27.19
C ARG A 105 -0.62 8.79 -26.57
N PRO A 106 -1.84 8.59 -27.10
CA PRO A 106 -3.03 8.97 -26.37
C PRO A 106 -3.11 8.16 -25.08
N GLU A 107 -3.30 8.84 -23.96
CA GLU A 107 -3.60 8.23 -22.68
C GLU A 107 -5.13 8.16 -22.54
N LEU A 108 -5.67 6.95 -22.35
CA LEU A 108 -7.12 6.68 -22.46
C LEU A 108 -7.83 6.66 -21.11
N ALA A 109 -7.16 6.32 -20.01
CA ALA A 109 -7.78 6.17 -18.70
C ALA A 109 -8.05 7.51 -18.01
N TRP A 110 -7.10 8.44 -18.15
CA TRP A 110 -7.01 9.72 -17.48
C TRP A 110 -7.03 10.91 -18.44
N LEU A 111 -7.18 10.64 -19.74
CA LEU A 111 -7.34 11.62 -20.82
C LEU A 111 -6.11 12.51 -20.97
N GLY A 112 -5.29 12.22 -21.97
CA GLY A 112 -4.13 13.06 -22.24
C GLY A 112 -3.21 12.54 -23.31
N VAL A 113 -1.97 13.02 -23.26
CA VAL A 113 -0.89 12.56 -24.12
C VAL A 113 0.25 12.09 -23.24
N GLU A 114 0.53 10.79 -23.28
CA GLU A 114 1.72 10.21 -22.67
C GLU A 114 2.92 10.42 -23.58
N THR A 115 3.97 11.06 -23.07
CA THR A 115 5.17 11.38 -23.87
C THR A 115 6.18 10.24 -23.91
N ASN A 116 6.09 9.29 -23.00
CA ASN A 116 7.05 8.23 -22.71
C ASN A 116 8.46 8.74 -22.35
N ALA A 117 8.57 10.01 -21.94
CA ALA A 117 9.84 10.58 -21.52
C ALA A 117 10.34 9.95 -20.20
N PHE A 118 9.44 9.38 -19.40
CA PHE A 118 9.76 8.59 -18.23
C PHE A 118 9.22 7.17 -18.42
N GLY A 119 10.10 6.19 -18.56
CA GLY A 119 9.74 4.79 -18.79
C GLY A 119 10.46 3.83 -17.86
N THR A 120 10.68 2.59 -18.32
CA THR A 120 11.24 1.53 -17.46
C THR A 120 12.62 1.91 -16.93
N ASP A 121 13.51 2.42 -17.78
CA ASP A 121 14.89 2.72 -17.37
C ASP A 121 14.95 3.90 -16.40
N GLU A 122 14.15 4.94 -16.63
CA GLU A 122 14.06 6.09 -15.73
C GLU A 122 13.44 5.72 -14.38
N PHE A 123 12.38 4.89 -14.36
CA PHE A 123 11.79 4.39 -13.12
C PHE A 123 12.80 3.60 -12.29
N MET A 124 13.56 2.69 -12.90
CA MET A 124 14.58 1.91 -12.18
C MET A 124 15.70 2.79 -11.64
N SER A 125 16.16 3.76 -12.43
CA SER A 125 17.16 4.76 -11.99
C SER A 125 16.62 5.64 -10.85
N TRP A 126 15.35 6.01 -10.89
CA TRP A 126 14.70 6.78 -9.83
C TRP A 126 14.61 5.99 -8.52
N LEU A 127 14.30 4.68 -8.56
CA LEU A 127 14.36 3.82 -7.38
C LEU A 127 15.78 3.71 -6.80
N GLU A 128 16.81 3.67 -7.66
CA GLU A 128 18.22 3.69 -7.23
C GLU A 128 18.58 5.02 -6.56
N ALA A 129 18.05 6.15 -7.02
CA ALA A 129 18.23 7.46 -6.39
C ALA A 129 17.43 7.60 -5.08
N LEU A 130 16.26 6.96 -4.99
CA LEU A 130 15.45 6.92 -3.77
C LEU A 130 16.09 6.06 -2.67
N GLN A 131 16.93 5.09 -3.06
CA GLN A 131 17.61 4.21 -2.12
C GLN A 131 18.50 4.96 -1.14
N ARG A 132 18.37 4.65 0.16
CA ARG A 132 19.28 5.16 1.19
C ARG A 132 20.40 4.17 1.49
N PRO A 133 21.64 4.66 1.73
CA PRO A 133 22.72 3.82 2.23
C PRO A 133 22.34 3.11 3.53
N GLY A 134 22.66 1.81 3.63
CA GLY A 134 22.38 1.00 4.83
C GLY A 134 20.91 0.59 5.02
N ARG A 135 20.02 0.91 4.08
CA ARG A 135 18.64 0.38 4.05
C ARG A 135 18.51 -0.77 3.05
N PRO A 136 17.51 -1.66 3.22
CA PRO A 136 17.13 -2.63 2.17
C PRO A 136 16.77 -1.93 0.86
N ARG A 137 16.89 -2.65 -0.26
CA ARG A 137 16.52 -2.17 -1.60
C ARG A 137 15.05 -1.72 -1.65
N VAL A 138 14.77 -0.60 -2.31
CA VAL A 138 13.42 -0.27 -2.79
C VAL A 138 13.08 -1.17 -3.98
N GLU A 139 12.18 -2.12 -3.78
CA GLU A 139 11.83 -3.10 -4.80
C GLU A 139 10.90 -2.49 -5.87
N PRO A 140 11.17 -2.70 -7.17
CA PRO A 140 10.21 -2.41 -8.21
C PRO A 140 9.08 -3.46 -8.20
N TYR A 141 7.85 -2.97 -8.31
CA TYR A 141 6.65 -3.77 -8.57
C TYR A 141 6.02 -3.30 -9.89
N LEU A 142 6.08 -4.14 -10.93
CA LEU A 142 5.62 -3.79 -12.27
C LEU A 142 4.25 -4.39 -12.61
N CYS A 143 3.34 -3.58 -13.16
CA CYS A 143 2.02 -4.02 -13.62
C CYS A 143 2.04 -4.32 -15.13
N LEU A 144 1.68 -5.55 -15.52
CA LEU A 144 1.67 -5.97 -16.92
C LEU A 144 0.41 -5.46 -17.64
N ASN A 145 0.56 -5.04 -18.90
CA ASN A 145 -0.56 -4.72 -19.76
C ASN A 145 -1.32 -6.00 -20.15
N MET A 146 -2.37 -6.32 -19.40
CA MET A 146 -3.32 -7.39 -19.74
C MET A 146 -4.57 -6.87 -20.46
N GLY A 147 -4.56 -5.62 -20.91
CA GLY A 147 -5.57 -5.05 -21.80
C GLY A 147 -5.15 -5.20 -23.26
N THR A 148 -4.69 -4.11 -23.89
CA THR A 148 -4.25 -4.13 -25.30
C THR A 148 -2.92 -4.87 -25.54
N GLY A 149 -2.21 -5.24 -24.46
CA GLY A 149 -0.93 -5.94 -24.52
C GLY A 149 -1.04 -7.44 -24.77
N THR A 150 0.11 -8.06 -25.06
CA THR A 150 0.21 -9.50 -25.36
C THR A 150 1.12 -10.23 -24.37
N LEU A 151 1.00 -11.56 -24.32
CA LEU A 151 1.92 -12.39 -23.53
C LEU A 151 3.37 -12.25 -24.01
N ASP A 152 3.58 -12.10 -25.32
CA ASP A 152 4.91 -11.88 -25.89
C ASP A 152 5.52 -10.56 -25.39
N GLU A 153 4.73 -9.48 -25.31
CA GLU A 153 5.17 -8.23 -24.71
C GLU A 153 5.50 -8.37 -23.22
N ALA A 154 4.71 -9.11 -22.46
CA ALA A 154 4.96 -9.37 -21.04
C ALA A 154 6.27 -10.16 -20.82
N LEU A 155 6.47 -11.25 -21.57
CA LEU A 155 7.70 -12.05 -21.54
C LEU A 155 8.92 -11.21 -21.95
N ALA A 156 8.76 -10.40 -22.98
CA ALA A 156 9.80 -9.48 -23.45
C ALA A 156 10.20 -8.47 -22.36
N TRP A 157 9.24 -7.94 -21.59
CA TRP A 157 9.54 -7.00 -20.52
C TRP A 157 10.28 -7.68 -19.36
N VAL A 158 9.85 -8.88 -18.96
CA VAL A 158 10.57 -9.68 -17.95
C VAL A 158 11.99 -9.99 -18.42
N GLU A 159 12.18 -10.39 -19.68
CA GLU A 159 13.50 -10.63 -20.25
C GLU A 159 14.36 -9.36 -20.29
N TYR A 160 13.78 -8.23 -20.70
CA TYR A 160 14.46 -6.93 -20.66
C TYR A 160 14.94 -6.61 -19.25
N CYS A 161 14.08 -6.76 -18.25
CA CYS A 161 14.37 -6.43 -16.86
C CYS A 161 15.36 -7.41 -16.19
N ASN A 162 15.21 -8.71 -16.41
CA ASN A 162 15.88 -9.74 -15.60
C ASN A 162 16.86 -10.62 -16.41
N GLY A 163 16.80 -10.59 -17.73
CA GLY A 163 17.57 -11.46 -18.61
C GLY A 163 19.08 -11.28 -18.46
N THR A 164 19.78 -12.41 -18.29
CA THR A 164 21.25 -12.49 -18.19
C THR A 164 21.91 -13.11 -19.41
N ARG A 165 21.13 -13.78 -20.27
CA ARG A 165 21.63 -14.49 -21.45
C ARG A 165 21.95 -13.52 -22.60
N ASP A 166 22.55 -14.06 -23.67
CA ASP A 166 22.74 -13.36 -24.94
C ASP A 166 21.47 -13.47 -25.79
N THR A 167 20.46 -12.70 -25.42
CA THR A 167 19.12 -12.72 -26.03
C THR A 167 18.67 -11.30 -26.35
N TYR A 168 17.69 -11.17 -27.25
CA TYR A 168 17.35 -9.89 -27.87
C TYR A 168 17.03 -8.79 -26.86
N TRP A 169 16.13 -9.03 -25.90
CA TRP A 169 15.70 -7.99 -24.95
C TRP A 169 16.74 -7.73 -23.86
N ALA A 170 17.45 -8.76 -23.40
CA ALA A 170 18.60 -8.58 -22.51
C ALA A 170 19.70 -7.71 -23.16
N ASN A 171 19.98 -7.95 -24.45
CA ASN A 171 20.92 -7.13 -25.22
C ASN A 171 20.40 -5.73 -25.50
N ARG A 172 19.09 -5.56 -25.69
CA ARG A 172 18.48 -4.24 -25.83
C ARG A 172 18.66 -3.40 -24.56
N ARG A 173 18.48 -3.99 -23.37
CA ARG A 173 18.78 -3.32 -22.09
C ARG A 173 20.24 -2.88 -22.01
N ARG A 174 21.17 -3.78 -22.38
CA ARG A 174 22.62 -3.45 -22.44
C ARG A 174 22.89 -2.29 -23.39
N ALA A 175 22.30 -2.30 -24.58
CA ALA A 175 22.43 -1.24 -25.58
C ALA A 175 21.83 0.09 -25.13
N ASN A 176 20.79 0.06 -24.28
CA ASN A 176 20.19 1.24 -23.66
C ASN A 176 21.00 1.78 -22.46
N GLY A 177 22.17 1.20 -22.17
CA GLY A 177 23.10 1.69 -21.14
C GLY A 177 23.06 0.92 -19.83
N ARG A 178 22.20 -0.10 -19.68
CA ARG A 178 22.11 -0.91 -18.47
C ARG A 178 22.64 -2.34 -18.70
N ALA A 179 23.89 -2.57 -18.31
CA ALA A 179 24.54 -3.87 -18.48
C ALA A 179 23.91 -4.99 -17.60
N ALA A 180 23.84 -4.75 -16.29
CA ALA A 180 23.30 -5.68 -15.31
C ALA A 180 21.77 -5.74 -15.34
N PRO A 181 21.14 -6.91 -15.08
CA PRO A 181 19.69 -6.97 -14.91
C PRO A 181 19.21 -6.06 -13.78
N TYR A 182 17.98 -5.55 -13.89
CA TYR A 182 17.31 -4.81 -12.83
C TYR A 182 16.83 -5.72 -11.70
N GLY A 183 16.57 -7.01 -11.97
CA GLY A 183 16.14 -7.96 -10.94
C GLY A 183 14.79 -7.59 -10.33
N VAL A 184 13.79 -7.35 -11.19
CA VAL A 184 12.42 -7.05 -10.79
C VAL A 184 11.75 -8.32 -10.27
N ARG A 185 11.29 -8.27 -9.03
CA ARG A 185 10.71 -9.43 -8.35
C ARG A 185 9.19 -9.49 -8.48
N TYR A 186 8.49 -8.37 -8.36
CA TYR A 186 7.03 -8.36 -8.28
C TYR A 186 6.40 -7.94 -9.61
N TRP A 187 5.46 -8.75 -10.08
CA TRP A 187 4.76 -8.53 -11.34
C TRP A 187 3.25 -8.74 -11.18
N ALA A 188 2.46 -7.72 -11.50
CA ALA A 188 1.00 -7.80 -11.48
C ALA A 188 0.47 -8.38 -12.78
N LEU A 189 -0.45 -9.33 -12.67
CA LEU A 189 -1.21 -9.88 -13.78
C LEU A 189 -2.38 -8.95 -14.10
N GLY A 190 -2.08 -7.78 -14.66
CA GLY A 190 -3.05 -6.75 -14.98
C GLY A 190 -3.48 -5.90 -13.80
N ASN A 191 -4.33 -4.91 -14.07
CA ASN A 191 -4.94 -4.01 -13.11
C ASN A 191 -6.46 -3.99 -13.31
N GLU A 192 -7.24 -4.03 -12.22
CA GLU A 192 -8.70 -3.88 -12.17
C GLU A 192 -9.46 -4.41 -13.39
N VAL A 193 -9.06 -5.57 -13.91
CA VAL A 193 -9.55 -6.07 -15.22
C VAL A 193 -11.06 -6.33 -15.21
N TRP A 194 -11.65 -6.38 -14.01
CA TRP A 194 -13.08 -6.48 -13.72
C TRP A 194 -13.87 -5.18 -13.90
N GLY A 195 -13.22 -4.01 -13.84
CA GLY A 195 -13.88 -2.70 -13.79
C GLY A 195 -14.42 -2.27 -15.15
N PRO A 196 -15.68 -1.78 -15.26
CA PRO A 196 -16.24 -1.31 -16.53
C PRO A 196 -15.56 -0.06 -17.11
N TRP A 197 -14.76 0.65 -16.30
CA TRP A 197 -13.91 1.76 -16.76
C TRP A 197 -12.60 1.27 -17.41
N GLN A 198 -12.21 0.01 -17.19
CA GLN A 198 -10.95 -0.50 -17.71
C GLN A 198 -11.02 -0.87 -19.19
N VAL A 199 -9.95 -0.51 -19.92
CA VAL A 199 -9.79 -0.88 -21.32
C VAL A 199 -9.59 -2.40 -21.41
N GLU A 200 -10.36 -3.05 -22.28
CA GLU A 200 -10.42 -4.51 -22.39
C GLU A 200 -10.89 -5.21 -21.09
N GLN A 201 -11.94 -4.67 -20.43
CA GLN A 201 -12.61 -5.34 -19.33
C GLN A 201 -12.92 -6.82 -19.67
N LEU A 202 -12.62 -7.73 -18.73
CA LEU A 202 -12.91 -9.17 -18.86
C LEU A 202 -13.90 -9.66 -17.80
N ALA A 203 -14.64 -10.71 -18.14
CA ALA A 203 -15.30 -11.54 -17.15
C ALA A 203 -14.27 -12.34 -16.33
N LYS A 204 -14.61 -12.69 -15.09
CA LYS A 204 -13.70 -13.41 -14.17
C LYS A 204 -13.21 -14.74 -14.71
N GLU A 205 -14.05 -15.46 -15.45
CA GLU A 205 -13.70 -16.74 -16.08
C GLU A 205 -12.62 -16.57 -17.15
N ASP A 206 -12.73 -15.52 -17.97
CA ASP A 206 -11.78 -15.25 -19.06
C ASP A 206 -10.46 -14.70 -18.51
N TYR A 207 -10.54 -13.80 -17.53
CA TYR A 207 -9.36 -13.33 -16.82
C TYR A 207 -8.60 -14.47 -16.14
N ALA A 208 -9.28 -15.32 -15.37
CA ALA A 208 -8.62 -16.43 -14.65
C ALA A 208 -7.90 -17.39 -15.60
N ARG A 209 -8.50 -17.71 -16.75
CA ARG A 209 -7.84 -18.52 -17.79
C ARG A 209 -6.61 -17.83 -18.38
N LYS A 210 -6.71 -16.54 -18.71
CA LYS A 210 -5.61 -15.72 -19.26
C LYS A 210 -4.46 -15.64 -18.23
N ALA A 211 -4.77 -15.27 -16.99
CA ALA A 211 -3.84 -15.12 -15.89
C ALA A 211 -3.07 -16.41 -15.59
N ALA A 212 -3.74 -17.57 -15.54
CA ALA A 212 -3.07 -18.86 -15.32
C ALA A 212 -2.05 -19.20 -16.41
N GLN A 213 -2.38 -18.96 -17.69
CA GLN A 213 -1.44 -19.21 -18.80
C GLN A 213 -0.28 -18.21 -18.82
N TRP A 214 -0.54 -16.94 -18.54
CA TRP A 214 0.49 -15.91 -18.43
C TRP A 214 1.46 -16.24 -17.29
N ALA A 215 0.93 -16.56 -16.11
CA ALA A 215 1.74 -16.92 -14.94
C ALA A 215 2.65 -18.13 -15.21
N LYS A 216 2.13 -19.16 -15.90
CA LYS A 216 2.92 -20.32 -16.32
C LYS A 216 4.10 -19.93 -17.22
N ALA A 217 3.84 -19.13 -18.27
CA ALA A 217 4.88 -18.72 -19.21
C ALA A 217 5.92 -17.81 -18.55
N LEU A 218 5.49 -16.84 -17.74
CA LEU A 218 6.37 -15.94 -17.01
C LEU A 218 7.31 -16.71 -16.07
N ARG A 219 6.80 -17.71 -15.33
CA ARG A 219 7.64 -18.55 -14.46
C ARG A 219 8.59 -19.48 -15.21
N LEU A 220 8.24 -19.90 -16.43
CA LEU A 220 9.16 -20.68 -17.26
C LEU A 220 10.33 -19.84 -17.75
N LEU A 221 10.10 -18.54 -17.98
CA LEU A 221 11.14 -17.58 -18.32
C LEU A 221 12.01 -17.24 -17.11
N ASP A 222 11.38 -16.90 -15.98
CA ASP A 222 12.06 -16.53 -14.73
C ASP A 222 11.33 -17.15 -13.52
N PRO A 223 11.87 -18.23 -12.93
CA PRO A 223 11.20 -18.93 -11.83
C PRO A 223 11.21 -18.17 -10.49
N ASP A 224 12.07 -17.15 -10.35
CA ASP A 224 12.29 -16.41 -9.10
C ASP A 224 11.33 -15.22 -8.92
N ILE A 225 10.55 -14.88 -9.96
CA ILE A 225 9.55 -13.81 -9.87
C ILE A 225 8.38 -14.19 -8.93
N ARG A 226 7.77 -13.15 -8.39
CA ARG A 226 6.57 -13.17 -7.58
C ARG A 226 5.42 -12.54 -8.35
N LEU A 227 4.33 -13.27 -8.47
CA LEU A 227 3.17 -12.83 -9.26
C LEU A 227 2.04 -12.36 -8.34
N VAL A 228 1.46 -11.20 -8.67
CA VAL A 228 0.29 -10.63 -8.02
C VAL A 228 -0.94 -10.88 -8.89
N LEU A 229 -1.92 -11.61 -8.36
CA LEU A 229 -3.22 -11.84 -8.99
C LEU A 229 -4.07 -10.58 -8.89
N CYS A 230 -4.73 -10.17 -9.97
CA CYS A 230 -5.70 -9.07 -9.93
C CYS A 230 -6.96 -9.56 -9.19
N GLY A 231 -7.11 -9.17 -7.93
CA GLY A 231 -8.34 -9.26 -7.17
C GLY A 231 -9.21 -8.02 -7.33
N GLU A 232 -10.22 -7.91 -6.48
CA GLU A 232 -11.16 -6.80 -6.42
C GLU A 232 -11.18 -6.20 -5.01
N THR A 233 -12.11 -6.60 -4.14
CA THR A 233 -12.30 -6.00 -2.80
C THR A 233 -12.00 -6.97 -1.67
N GLY A 234 -11.43 -8.14 -1.98
CA GLY A 234 -11.11 -9.22 -1.04
C GLY A 234 -12.30 -10.08 -0.61
N HIS A 235 -13.52 -9.67 -0.92
CA HIS A 235 -14.74 -10.36 -0.52
C HIS A 235 -15.75 -10.54 -1.65
N SER A 236 -15.36 -10.26 -2.90
CA SER A 236 -16.26 -10.30 -4.03
C SER A 236 -16.36 -11.69 -4.67
N SER A 237 -17.34 -11.84 -5.57
CA SER A 237 -17.45 -13.06 -6.37
C SER A 237 -16.34 -13.21 -7.42
N TRP A 238 -15.64 -12.12 -7.75
CA TRP A 238 -14.42 -12.13 -8.56
C TRP A 238 -13.29 -12.76 -7.75
N ASP A 239 -13.02 -12.23 -6.54
CA ASP A 239 -11.95 -12.71 -5.67
C ASP A 239 -12.03 -14.22 -5.45
N HIS A 240 -13.22 -14.71 -5.10
CA HIS A 240 -13.47 -16.14 -4.91
C HIS A 240 -13.12 -16.97 -6.15
N HIS A 241 -13.56 -16.53 -7.34
CA HIS A 241 -13.35 -17.28 -8.57
C HIS A 241 -11.88 -17.30 -8.98
N VAL A 242 -11.22 -16.13 -9.04
CA VAL A 242 -9.86 -16.02 -9.56
C VAL A 242 -8.87 -16.73 -8.63
N LEU A 243 -9.06 -16.67 -7.31
CA LEU A 243 -8.26 -17.43 -6.35
C LEU A 243 -8.42 -18.93 -6.57
N ARG A 244 -9.65 -19.43 -6.66
CA ARG A 244 -9.90 -20.86 -6.91
C ARG A 244 -9.18 -21.37 -8.16
N GLU A 245 -9.12 -20.56 -9.21
CA GLU A 245 -8.46 -20.93 -10.47
C GLU A 245 -6.94 -20.74 -10.46
N CYS A 246 -6.42 -19.72 -9.77
CA CYS A 246 -5.04 -19.26 -9.93
C CYS A 246 -4.14 -19.43 -8.69
N VAL A 247 -4.64 -19.88 -7.54
CA VAL A 247 -3.90 -19.91 -6.25
C VAL A 247 -2.54 -20.62 -6.32
N ASP A 248 -2.38 -21.62 -7.19
CA ASP A 248 -1.12 -22.37 -7.36
C ASP A 248 -0.03 -21.60 -8.12
N TRP A 249 -0.42 -20.55 -8.86
CA TRP A 249 0.46 -19.82 -9.77
C TRP A 249 1.02 -18.53 -9.18
N VAL A 250 0.33 -17.99 -8.18
CA VAL A 250 0.53 -16.63 -7.68
C VAL A 250 1.11 -16.63 -6.27
N ASP A 251 1.66 -15.50 -5.88
CA ASP A 251 2.30 -15.29 -4.58
C ASP A 251 1.56 -14.25 -3.73
N LEU A 252 0.82 -13.38 -4.40
CA LEU A 252 0.06 -12.29 -3.83
C LEU A 252 -1.30 -12.21 -4.52
N HIS A 253 -2.32 -11.76 -3.78
CA HIS A 253 -3.67 -11.46 -4.29
C HIS A 253 -3.98 -9.99 -4.02
N SER A 254 -4.24 -9.21 -5.07
CA SER A 254 -4.49 -7.78 -4.94
C SER A 254 -5.86 -7.48 -4.34
N VAL A 255 -5.95 -6.40 -3.58
CA VAL A 255 -7.21 -5.86 -3.05
C VAL A 255 -7.17 -4.35 -3.14
N HIS A 256 -8.20 -3.77 -3.74
CA HIS A 256 -8.33 -2.34 -3.98
C HIS A 256 -9.52 -1.80 -3.20
N ILE A 257 -9.28 -0.87 -2.28
CA ILE A 257 -10.34 -0.20 -1.51
C ILE A 257 -9.93 1.24 -1.25
N TYR A 258 -10.75 2.17 -1.74
CA TYR A 258 -10.71 3.58 -1.36
C TYR A 258 -11.88 3.91 -0.44
N THR A 259 -11.64 4.76 0.55
CA THR A 259 -12.68 5.20 1.49
C THR A 259 -12.85 6.71 1.44
N ALA A 260 -14.09 7.19 1.36
CA ALA A 260 -14.42 8.58 1.60
C ALA A 260 -15.86 8.69 2.10
N ALA A 261 -16.15 9.64 2.98
CA ALA A 261 -17.48 9.76 3.57
C ALA A 261 -18.02 11.19 3.64
N GLY A 262 -17.81 11.97 2.57
CA GLY A 262 -18.59 13.18 2.26
C GLY A 262 -18.80 14.16 3.43
N GLY A 263 -17.72 14.57 4.09
CA GLY A 263 -17.74 15.60 5.13
C GLY A 263 -18.11 15.13 6.55
N SER A 264 -18.42 13.85 6.77
CA SER A 264 -18.63 13.30 8.13
C SER A 264 -17.35 12.68 8.67
N HIS A 265 -16.80 13.26 9.75
CA HIS A 265 -15.56 12.76 10.36
C HIS A 265 -15.68 11.31 10.82
N LEU A 266 -16.70 10.97 11.61
CA LEU A 266 -16.84 9.63 12.17
C LEU A 266 -17.05 8.55 11.11
N LYS A 267 -17.80 8.87 10.03
CA LYS A 267 -17.90 7.95 8.88
C LYS A 267 -16.55 7.77 8.18
N ASN A 268 -15.79 8.86 8.02
CA ASN A 268 -14.48 8.82 7.38
C ASN A 268 -13.45 8.03 8.19
N ALA A 269 -13.37 8.28 9.50
CA ALA A 269 -12.42 7.63 10.40
C ALA A 269 -12.73 6.14 10.65
N THR A 270 -13.99 5.71 10.50
CA THR A 270 -14.39 4.30 10.66
C THR A 270 -14.40 3.51 9.37
N ALA A 271 -14.53 4.14 8.21
CA ALA A 271 -14.53 3.50 6.90
C ALA A 271 -13.34 2.53 6.65
N PRO A 272 -12.09 2.83 7.09
CA PRO A 272 -10.96 1.93 6.94
C PRO A 272 -11.15 0.54 7.59
N LEU A 273 -12.05 0.41 8.57
CA LEU A 273 -12.36 -0.88 9.20
C LEU A 273 -13.01 -1.88 8.23
N THR A 274 -13.52 -1.43 7.08
CA THR A 274 -13.92 -2.32 5.99
C THR A 274 -12.78 -3.20 5.50
N ALA A 275 -11.56 -2.67 5.45
CA ALA A 275 -10.39 -3.40 5.01
C ALA A 275 -10.04 -4.55 5.96
N GLU A 276 -10.23 -4.37 7.27
CA GLU A 276 -10.03 -5.43 8.24
C GLU A 276 -10.94 -6.63 7.93
N ARG A 277 -12.20 -6.36 7.57
CA ARG A 277 -13.13 -7.42 7.16
C ARG A 277 -12.78 -8.03 5.81
N ALA A 278 -12.42 -7.22 4.83
CA ALA A 278 -11.97 -7.67 3.51
C ALA A 278 -10.75 -8.61 3.62
N ILE A 279 -9.76 -8.27 4.45
CA ILE A 279 -8.56 -9.08 4.68
C ILE A 279 -8.92 -10.45 5.25
N GLN A 280 -9.79 -10.49 6.26
CA GLN A 280 -10.19 -11.74 6.90
C GLN A 280 -10.96 -12.67 5.95
N ILE A 281 -11.84 -12.10 5.11
CA ILE A 281 -12.57 -12.87 4.11
C ILE A 281 -11.63 -13.37 3.01
N ALA A 282 -10.78 -12.50 2.46
CA ALA A 282 -9.80 -12.86 1.43
C ALA A 282 -8.86 -13.98 1.92
N ALA A 283 -8.41 -13.91 3.16
CA ALA A 283 -7.62 -14.96 3.78
C ALA A 283 -8.37 -16.30 3.81
N GLY A 284 -9.65 -16.30 4.18
CA GLY A 284 -10.51 -17.48 4.14
C GLY A 284 -10.71 -18.02 2.72
N LEU A 285 -10.84 -17.15 1.72
CA LEU A 285 -10.95 -17.53 0.30
C LEU A 285 -9.65 -18.17 -0.21
N ILE A 286 -8.49 -17.64 0.18
CA ILE A 286 -7.18 -18.23 -0.14
C ILE A 286 -7.08 -19.63 0.48
N ASP A 287 -7.44 -19.79 1.75
CA ASP A 287 -7.44 -21.10 2.41
C ASP A 287 -8.40 -22.08 1.74
N LEU A 288 -9.62 -21.65 1.40
CA LEU A 288 -10.60 -22.46 0.68
C LEU A 288 -10.07 -22.93 -0.68
N ALA A 289 -9.52 -22.02 -1.49
CA ALA A 289 -8.94 -22.34 -2.79
C ALA A 289 -7.82 -23.40 -2.67
N ARG A 290 -6.97 -23.29 -1.65
CA ARG A 290 -5.89 -24.26 -1.39
C ARG A 290 -6.44 -25.63 -0.97
N ILE A 291 -7.47 -25.65 -0.11
CA ILE A 291 -8.11 -26.89 0.35
C ILE A 291 -8.78 -27.62 -0.84
N GLU A 292 -9.55 -26.91 -1.67
CA GLU A 292 -10.20 -27.49 -2.85
C GLU A 292 -9.20 -28.07 -3.85
N ARG A 293 -8.07 -27.36 -4.07
CA ARG A 293 -6.98 -27.85 -4.91
C ARG A 293 -6.27 -29.08 -4.35
N SER A 294 -6.16 -29.18 -3.02
CA SER A 294 -5.53 -30.35 -2.38
C SER A 294 -6.40 -31.61 -2.39
N THR A 295 -7.72 -31.46 -2.42
CA THR A 295 -8.70 -32.55 -2.29
C THR A 295 -9.22 -33.05 -3.64
N SER A 296 -9.17 -32.21 -4.67
CA SER A 296 -9.35 -32.66 -6.04
C SER A 296 -8.10 -33.43 -6.47
N ASN A 297 -8.21 -34.75 -6.68
CA ASN A 297 -7.12 -35.71 -7.05
C ASN A 297 -6.35 -35.38 -8.36
N GLY A 298 -6.36 -34.14 -8.85
CA GLY A 298 -5.62 -33.70 -10.02
C GLY A 298 -4.31 -33.05 -9.59
N SER A 299 -3.19 -33.75 -9.83
CA SER A 299 -1.87 -33.14 -9.94
C SER A 299 -1.96 -31.79 -10.66
N SER A 300 -1.78 -30.68 -9.95
CA SER A 300 -1.79 -29.38 -10.61
C SER A 300 -0.59 -29.33 -11.56
N SER A 301 -0.82 -28.86 -12.80
CA SER A 301 0.23 -28.70 -13.80
C SER A 301 1.35 -27.76 -13.31
N ALA A 302 1.06 -26.88 -12.35
CA ALA A 302 2.03 -26.06 -11.63
C ALA A 302 3.06 -26.91 -10.84
N ALA A 303 2.60 -27.91 -10.06
CA ALA A 303 3.48 -28.80 -9.30
C ALA A 303 4.39 -29.65 -10.21
N ALA A 304 3.88 -30.06 -11.37
CA ALA A 304 4.66 -30.83 -12.34
C ALA A 304 5.77 -29.99 -13.01
N LEU A 305 5.51 -28.72 -13.33
CA LEU A 305 6.47 -27.83 -14.01
C LEU A 305 7.59 -27.32 -13.09
N THR A 306 7.38 -27.27 -11.78
CA THR A 306 8.46 -26.96 -10.82
C THR A 306 9.30 -28.20 -10.49
N SER A 307 8.76 -29.41 -10.67
CA SER A 307 9.45 -30.67 -10.32
C SER A 307 10.49 -31.14 -11.34
N SER A 308 10.50 -30.60 -12.57
CA SER A 308 11.47 -30.99 -13.60
C SER A 308 12.83 -30.28 -13.44
N GLY A 309 13.63 -30.74 -12.47
CA GLY A 309 15.10 -30.55 -12.52
C GLY A 309 15.79 -30.00 -11.27
N SER A 310 15.05 -29.52 -10.26
CA SER A 310 15.67 -28.86 -9.09
C SER A 310 14.93 -29.10 -7.77
N GLY A 311 14.38 -30.28 -7.53
CA GLY A 311 13.81 -30.62 -6.19
C GLY A 311 12.75 -29.65 -5.67
N ALA A 312 12.10 -28.87 -6.54
CA ALA A 312 11.15 -27.86 -6.10
C ALA A 312 9.88 -28.55 -5.59
N PRO A 313 9.46 -28.25 -4.36
CA PRO A 313 8.49 -29.06 -3.68
C PRO A 313 7.05 -28.81 -4.24
N SER A 314 6.16 -29.79 -4.09
CA SER A 314 4.77 -29.77 -4.61
C SER A 314 3.99 -28.49 -4.25
N THR A 315 2.88 -28.14 -4.92
CA THR A 315 2.10 -26.92 -4.58
C THR A 315 1.67 -26.83 -3.11
N LEU A 316 1.55 -27.95 -2.40
CA LEU A 316 1.32 -28.01 -0.95
C LEU A 316 2.51 -27.54 -0.08
N SER A 317 3.68 -27.33 -0.67
CA SER A 317 4.89 -26.87 0.01
C SER A 317 5.21 -25.39 -0.21
N ARG A 318 4.54 -24.72 -1.16
CA ARG A 318 4.65 -23.27 -1.32
C ARG A 318 3.86 -22.59 -0.21
N PRO A 319 4.38 -21.49 0.37
CA PRO A 319 3.59 -20.66 1.27
C PRO A 319 2.29 -20.20 0.59
N ALA A 320 1.22 -20.06 1.37
CA ALA A 320 -0.02 -19.46 0.88
C ALA A 320 0.25 -18.07 0.28
N PRO A 321 -0.45 -17.69 -0.81
CA PRO A 321 -0.43 -16.31 -1.26
C PRO A 321 -0.78 -15.36 -0.11
N LYS A 322 -0.07 -14.23 -0.04
CA LYS A 322 -0.41 -13.14 0.89
C LYS A 322 -1.35 -12.14 0.21
N ILE A 323 -1.99 -11.30 1.00
CA ILE A 323 -2.82 -10.23 0.47
C ILE A 323 -1.94 -9.01 0.16
N CYS A 324 -2.20 -8.38 -0.98
CA CYS A 324 -1.53 -7.20 -1.47
C CYS A 324 -2.55 -6.06 -1.59
N PHE A 325 -2.57 -5.13 -0.63
CA PHE A 325 -3.40 -3.92 -0.74
C PHE A 325 -2.67 -2.90 -1.62
N ASP A 326 -2.53 -3.17 -2.91
CA ASP A 326 -1.74 -2.35 -3.82
C ASP A 326 -2.47 -1.12 -4.37
N GLU A 327 -3.73 -0.91 -3.95
CA GLU A 327 -4.44 0.37 -4.00
C GLU A 327 -5.28 0.55 -2.72
N TRP A 328 -4.86 1.51 -1.90
CA TRP A 328 -5.63 1.99 -0.76
C TRP A 328 -5.35 3.46 -0.52
N ASN A 329 -6.38 4.21 -0.16
CA ASN A 329 -6.25 5.55 0.43
C ASN A 329 -7.63 6.08 0.87
N VAL A 330 -7.63 7.28 1.44
CA VAL A 330 -8.77 8.18 1.33
C VAL A 330 -8.80 8.78 -0.08
N TRP A 331 -9.91 8.60 -0.79
CA TRP A 331 -10.15 9.27 -2.06
C TRP A 331 -11.63 9.55 -2.26
N ASP A 332 -11.98 10.83 -2.41
CA ASP A 332 -13.30 11.26 -2.86
C ASP A 332 -13.25 11.79 -4.30
N PRO A 333 -13.74 11.03 -5.30
CA PRO A 333 -13.75 11.47 -6.69
C PRO A 333 -14.55 12.76 -6.93
N SER A 334 -15.44 13.16 -6.01
CA SER A 334 -16.13 14.45 -6.09
C SER A 334 -15.27 15.63 -5.65
N ARG A 335 -14.30 15.41 -4.73
CA ARG A 335 -13.31 16.41 -4.32
C ARG A 335 -12.15 16.48 -5.32
N ALA A 336 -11.76 15.33 -5.87
CA ALA A 336 -10.60 15.18 -6.73
C ALA A 336 -10.90 14.21 -7.89
N PRO A 337 -11.53 14.69 -8.99
CA PRO A 337 -11.83 13.87 -10.15
C PRO A 337 -10.58 13.30 -10.81
N GLY A 338 -10.63 12.01 -11.19
CA GLY A 338 -9.50 11.30 -11.79
C GLY A 338 -9.04 11.87 -13.13
N ASP A 339 -9.99 12.23 -13.99
CA ASP A 339 -9.77 12.87 -15.30
C ASP A 339 -9.21 14.30 -15.19
N GLN A 340 -9.13 14.86 -13.98
CA GLN A 340 -8.51 16.15 -13.68
C GLN A 340 -7.23 15.99 -12.84
N GLY A 341 -6.70 14.76 -12.74
CA GLY A 341 -5.45 14.45 -12.06
C GLY A 341 -5.56 14.11 -10.57
N ALA A 342 -6.78 14.02 -10.01
CA ALA A 342 -7.06 13.62 -8.63
C ALA A 342 -6.16 14.26 -7.54
N GLU A 343 -5.92 15.58 -7.64
CA GLU A 343 -5.13 16.31 -6.62
C GLU A 343 -5.98 16.70 -5.41
N GLU A 344 -6.13 15.77 -4.48
CA GLU A 344 -6.91 15.96 -3.25
C GLU A 344 -6.14 16.73 -2.17
N ARG A 345 -6.86 17.57 -1.41
CA ARG A 345 -6.33 18.22 -0.20
C ARG A 345 -6.81 17.47 1.04
N TYR A 346 -5.89 16.87 1.76
CA TYR A 346 -6.22 16.05 2.92
C TYR A 346 -6.37 16.86 4.20
N THR A 347 -7.47 16.60 4.90
CA THR A 347 -7.81 17.17 6.20
C THR A 347 -7.20 16.38 7.36
N LEU A 348 -7.27 16.91 8.59
CA LEU A 348 -6.98 16.14 9.81
C LEU A 348 -7.87 14.88 9.89
N SER A 349 -9.16 14.99 9.55
CA SER A 349 -10.07 13.84 9.48
C SER A 349 -9.55 12.74 8.54
N ASP A 350 -8.99 13.12 7.39
CA ASP A 350 -8.40 12.17 6.43
C ASP A 350 -7.10 11.55 6.96
N ALA A 351 -6.27 12.33 7.66
CA ALA A 351 -5.07 11.83 8.34
C ALA A 351 -5.40 10.77 9.41
N LEU A 352 -6.47 10.97 10.18
CA LEU A 352 -6.93 10.00 11.17
C LEU A 352 -7.46 8.73 10.50
N ALA A 353 -8.19 8.85 9.39
CA ALA A 353 -8.61 7.69 8.61
C ALA A 353 -7.41 6.90 8.06
N VAL A 354 -6.37 7.57 7.54
CA VAL A 354 -5.11 6.93 7.13
C VAL A 354 -4.39 6.26 8.30
N ALA A 355 -4.42 6.83 9.50
CA ALA A 355 -3.85 6.19 10.69
C ALA A 355 -4.61 4.89 11.07
N VAL A 356 -5.95 4.88 10.93
CA VAL A 356 -6.77 3.65 11.14
C VAL A 356 -6.46 2.61 10.08
N TRP A 357 -6.32 2.99 8.80
CA TRP A 357 -5.85 2.10 7.72
C TRP A 357 -4.53 1.39 8.11
N LEU A 358 -3.55 2.16 8.55
CA LEU A 358 -2.24 1.65 8.92
C LEU A 358 -2.30 0.74 10.16
N ASN A 359 -3.14 1.09 11.15
CA ASN A 359 -3.44 0.22 12.29
C ASN A 359 -4.04 -1.13 11.84
N VAL A 360 -4.99 -1.12 10.90
CA VAL A 360 -5.58 -2.33 10.32
C VAL A 360 -4.50 -3.22 9.70
N PHE A 361 -3.60 -2.66 8.88
CA PHE A 361 -2.53 -3.45 8.26
C PHE A 361 -1.57 -4.07 9.30
N VAL A 362 -1.23 -3.34 10.36
CA VAL A 362 -0.40 -3.87 11.45
C VAL A 362 -1.11 -5.03 12.16
N ARG A 363 -2.40 -4.85 12.54
CA ARG A 363 -3.21 -5.91 13.18
C ARG A 363 -3.35 -7.13 12.28
N GLN A 364 -3.49 -6.92 10.97
CA GLN A 364 -3.70 -7.96 9.97
C GLN A 364 -2.40 -8.44 9.28
N SER A 365 -1.23 -8.13 9.85
CA SER A 365 0.10 -8.49 9.31
C SER A 365 0.33 -9.99 9.09
N ARG A 366 -0.47 -10.86 9.74
CA ARG A 366 -0.43 -12.29 9.46
C ARG A 366 -0.84 -12.61 8.01
N TRP A 367 -1.74 -11.84 7.41
CA TRP A 367 -2.30 -12.12 6.07
C TRP A 367 -1.83 -11.11 5.01
N VAL A 368 -1.63 -9.86 5.39
CA VAL A 368 -1.13 -8.82 4.50
C VAL A 368 0.38 -8.97 4.32
N GLY A 369 0.81 -9.12 3.08
CA GLY A 369 2.23 -9.22 2.72
C GLY A 369 2.76 -8.00 1.99
N MET A 370 1.89 -7.14 1.46
CA MET A 370 2.26 -5.91 0.75
C MET A 370 1.08 -4.93 0.78
N ALA A 371 1.37 -3.64 0.77
CA ALA A 371 0.37 -2.61 0.54
C ALA A 371 1.04 -1.38 -0.08
N ASN A 372 0.35 -0.70 -0.99
CA ASN A 372 0.85 0.45 -1.73
C ASN A 372 -0.15 1.59 -1.62
N ILE A 373 0.24 2.67 -0.92
CA ILE A 373 -0.61 3.85 -0.83
C ILE A 373 -0.76 4.45 -2.22
N ALA A 374 -2.00 4.66 -2.63
CA ALA A 374 -2.34 5.28 -3.89
C ALA A 374 -2.57 6.78 -3.67
N GLN A 375 -1.70 7.69 -4.09
CA GLN A 375 -0.40 7.48 -4.75
C GLN A 375 0.75 8.24 -4.06
N THR A 376 1.95 8.14 -4.61
CA THR A 376 3.19 8.59 -3.94
C THR A 376 3.40 10.10 -4.00
N VAL A 377 3.00 10.76 -5.09
CA VAL A 377 3.18 12.21 -5.33
C VAL A 377 2.00 12.79 -6.12
N ASN A 378 1.52 13.98 -5.72
CA ASN A 378 0.43 14.80 -6.31
C ASN A 378 -0.96 14.14 -6.39
N VAL A 379 -1.06 12.99 -7.03
CA VAL A 379 -2.31 12.24 -7.25
C VAL A 379 -2.68 11.52 -5.96
N ILE A 380 -3.80 11.90 -5.33
CA ILE A 380 -4.28 11.34 -4.04
C ILE A 380 -3.12 11.01 -3.08
N SER A 381 -2.23 11.97 -2.86
CA SER A 381 -0.90 11.71 -2.32
C SER A 381 -0.65 12.41 -0.99
N PRO A 382 0.11 11.82 -0.05
CA PRO A 382 0.55 12.50 1.16
C PRO A 382 1.56 13.64 0.87
N LEU A 383 2.11 13.70 -0.34
CA LEU A 383 3.10 14.68 -0.78
C LEU A 383 2.63 15.41 -2.04
N MET A 384 2.54 16.73 -1.96
CA MET A 384 2.24 17.62 -3.09
C MET A 384 3.49 18.39 -3.52
N THR A 385 3.55 18.75 -4.79
CA THR A 385 4.60 19.59 -5.37
C THR A 385 4.04 20.89 -5.91
N SER A 386 4.83 21.95 -5.82
CA SER A 386 4.68 23.19 -6.57
C SER A 386 5.96 23.45 -7.38
N PRO A 387 5.99 24.47 -8.26
CA PRO A 387 7.24 24.88 -8.89
C PRO A 387 8.35 25.23 -7.90
N ARG A 388 8.00 25.65 -6.68
CA ARG A 388 8.93 26.18 -5.66
C ARG A 388 9.29 25.20 -4.55
N GLY A 389 8.65 24.04 -4.47
CA GLY A 389 8.96 23.06 -3.45
C GLY A 389 7.87 21.99 -3.28
N ILE A 390 7.72 21.53 -2.05
CA ILE A 390 6.80 20.47 -1.65
C ILE A 390 5.90 20.91 -0.49
N VAL A 391 4.74 20.27 -0.37
CA VAL A 391 3.85 20.36 0.79
C VAL A 391 3.58 18.93 1.29
N ARG A 392 3.93 18.69 2.56
CA ARG A 392 3.53 17.47 3.29
C ARG A 392 2.07 17.64 3.70
N GLN A 393 1.19 16.83 3.14
CA GLN A 393 -0.23 16.85 3.49
C GLN A 393 -0.45 16.30 4.90
N ALA A 394 -1.64 16.48 5.46
CA ALA A 394 -1.99 15.96 6.78
C ALA A 394 -1.73 14.44 6.91
N THR A 395 -1.98 13.68 5.83
CA THR A 395 -1.77 12.22 5.75
C THR A 395 -0.29 11.79 5.71
N TRP A 396 0.65 12.72 5.50
CA TRP A 396 2.09 12.45 5.56
C TRP A 396 2.54 11.93 6.93
N TRP A 397 2.05 12.54 8.01
CA TRP A 397 2.58 12.31 9.35
C TRP A 397 2.26 10.92 9.91
N PRO A 398 1.01 10.41 9.80
CA PRO A 398 0.73 9.01 10.14
C PRO A 398 1.59 8.05 9.29
N LEU A 399 1.67 8.26 7.97
CA LEU A 399 2.46 7.40 7.10
C LEU A 399 3.94 7.38 7.51
N LEU A 400 4.53 8.53 7.81
CA LEU A 400 5.91 8.67 8.29
C LEU A 400 6.14 7.88 9.59
N LEU A 401 5.27 8.04 10.58
CA LEU A 401 5.45 7.38 11.88
C LEU A 401 5.29 5.86 11.77
N PHE A 402 4.26 5.38 11.08
CA PHE A 402 4.06 3.94 10.90
C PHE A 402 5.19 3.32 10.08
N SER A 403 5.54 3.92 8.95
CA SER A 403 6.61 3.42 8.08
C SER A 403 7.96 3.38 8.79
N ARG A 404 8.24 4.25 9.76
CA ARG A 404 9.53 4.22 10.48
C ARG A 404 9.52 3.33 11.72
N HIS A 405 8.39 3.22 12.40
CA HIS A 405 8.36 2.77 13.79
C HIS A 405 7.42 1.59 14.07
N MET A 406 6.51 1.25 13.17
CA MET A 406 5.61 0.10 13.33
C MET A 406 6.13 -1.13 12.55
N ARG A 407 7.41 -1.46 12.75
CA ARG A 407 8.10 -2.59 12.08
C ARG A 407 8.42 -3.71 13.06
N GLY A 408 8.81 -4.87 12.53
CA GLY A 408 9.19 -6.04 13.34
C GLY A 408 8.00 -6.96 13.55
N TRP A 409 7.50 -7.05 14.78
CA TRP A 409 6.43 -7.97 15.15
C TRP A 409 5.23 -7.21 15.69
N THR A 410 4.03 -7.53 15.24
CA THR A 410 2.83 -7.11 15.99
C THR A 410 2.78 -7.88 17.30
N VAL A 411 2.33 -7.22 18.36
CA VAL A 411 2.30 -7.78 19.72
C VAL A 411 0.88 -7.85 20.26
N ALA A 412 0.67 -8.62 21.32
CA ALA A 412 -0.63 -8.67 21.98
C ALA A 412 -1.00 -7.30 22.57
N ALA A 413 -2.20 -6.84 22.23
CA ALA A 413 -2.78 -5.62 22.79
C ALA A 413 -4.28 -5.81 23.05
N HIS A 414 -4.82 -5.05 23.98
CA HIS A 414 -6.24 -5.00 24.30
C HIS A 414 -6.66 -3.56 24.55
N VAL A 415 -7.81 -3.16 24.02
CA VAL A 415 -8.42 -1.86 24.26
C VAL A 415 -9.81 -2.05 24.86
N ARG A 416 -10.08 -1.34 25.95
CA ARG A 416 -11.41 -1.22 26.55
C ARG A 416 -11.80 0.25 26.62
N CYS A 417 -12.82 0.65 25.88
CA CYS A 417 -13.32 2.03 25.83
C CYS A 417 -14.78 2.08 25.39
N GLY A 418 -15.36 3.28 25.32
CA GLY A 418 -16.64 3.49 24.64
C GLY A 418 -16.54 3.22 23.13
N ALA A 419 -17.68 3.25 22.44
CA ALA A 419 -17.75 2.96 21.02
C ALA A 419 -18.72 3.89 20.27
N TYR A 420 -18.37 4.21 19.04
CA TYR A 420 -19.28 4.78 18.05
C TYR A 420 -20.20 3.70 17.48
N ALA A 421 -21.50 3.85 17.69
CA ALA A 421 -22.54 2.95 17.16
C ALA A 421 -23.41 3.59 16.06
N GLY A 422 -23.02 4.78 15.58
CA GLY A 422 -23.75 5.52 14.57
C GLY A 422 -23.56 4.97 13.15
N GLU A 423 -24.02 5.75 12.17
CA GLU A 423 -23.92 5.40 10.75
C GLU A 423 -22.47 5.31 10.28
N THR A 424 -22.15 4.28 9.50
CA THR A 424 -20.83 4.12 8.87
C THR A 424 -20.91 4.34 7.36
N HIS A 425 -19.75 4.51 6.73
CA HIS A 425 -19.63 4.39 5.28
C HIS A 425 -18.56 3.34 4.94
N PRO A 426 -18.88 2.30 4.14
CA PRO A 426 -20.20 1.92 3.64
C PRO A 426 -21.17 1.53 4.76
N ALA A 427 -22.48 1.57 4.47
CA ALA A 427 -23.53 1.39 5.48
C ALA A 427 -23.55 -0.02 6.11
N TRP A 428 -23.13 -1.05 5.36
CA TRP A 428 -23.11 -2.43 5.88
C TRP A 428 -22.10 -2.62 7.02
N LEU A 429 -21.06 -1.79 7.11
CA LEU A 429 -20.03 -1.89 8.13
C LEU A 429 -20.62 -1.71 9.55
N GLN A 430 -21.64 -0.87 9.69
CA GLN A 430 -22.33 -0.67 10.97
C GLN A 430 -22.87 -1.98 11.54
N GLY A 431 -23.43 -2.85 10.69
CA GLY A 431 -23.94 -4.16 11.10
C GLY A 431 -22.82 -5.11 11.57
N VAL A 432 -21.67 -5.08 10.90
CA VAL A 432 -20.49 -5.88 11.29
C VAL A 432 -19.93 -5.43 12.64
N LEU A 433 -19.87 -4.12 12.88
CA LEU A 433 -19.35 -3.56 14.13
C LEU A 433 -20.32 -3.69 15.31
N ALA A 434 -21.62 -3.87 15.05
CA ALA A 434 -22.64 -4.02 16.08
C ALA A 434 -22.40 -5.24 16.98
N GLU A 435 -21.81 -6.33 16.46
CA GLU A 435 -21.43 -7.51 17.23
C GLU A 435 -20.44 -7.20 18.36
N SER A 436 -19.56 -6.21 18.14
CA SER A 436 -18.62 -5.67 19.14
C SER A 436 -19.15 -4.43 19.88
N GLY A 437 -20.40 -4.02 19.60
CA GLY A 437 -21.04 -2.86 20.21
C GLY A 437 -20.69 -1.50 19.58
N GLY A 438 -20.03 -1.48 18.43
CA GLY A 438 -19.61 -0.28 17.68
C GLY A 438 -18.11 -0.24 17.36
N ALA A 439 -17.67 0.78 16.61
CA ALA A 439 -16.25 1.08 16.43
C ALA A 439 -15.68 1.67 17.73
N PRO A 440 -14.52 1.24 18.23
CA PRO A 440 -13.92 1.82 19.43
C PRO A 440 -13.59 3.31 19.22
N TRP A 441 -13.78 4.15 20.24
CA TRP A 441 -13.32 5.55 20.19
C TRP A 441 -11.80 5.67 20.09
N LEU A 442 -11.09 4.65 20.55
CA LEU A 442 -9.64 4.52 20.46
C LEU A 442 -9.29 3.32 19.55
N ASP A 443 -8.87 3.58 18.31
CA ASP A 443 -8.36 2.52 17.43
C ASP A 443 -6.86 2.31 17.68
N VAL A 444 -6.47 1.05 17.93
CA VAL A 444 -5.15 0.72 18.48
C VAL A 444 -4.44 -0.39 17.70
N SER A 445 -3.15 -0.20 17.46
CA SER A 445 -2.22 -1.29 17.15
C SER A 445 -0.90 -1.13 17.89
N ALA A 446 -0.17 -2.24 18.06
CA ALA A 446 1.11 -2.23 18.74
C ALA A 446 2.11 -3.14 18.02
N SER A 447 3.38 -2.78 18.10
CA SER A 447 4.49 -3.57 17.56
C SER A 447 5.75 -3.48 18.42
N VAL A 448 6.66 -4.42 18.21
CA VAL A 448 8.02 -4.36 18.75
C VAL A 448 9.02 -4.58 17.62
N GLY A 449 9.97 -3.66 17.50
CA GLY A 449 11.06 -3.73 16.55
C GLY A 449 12.07 -4.83 16.91
N GLU A 450 12.89 -5.23 15.93
CA GLU A 450 14.00 -6.16 16.19
C GLU A 450 15.07 -5.54 17.12
N ASP A 451 15.08 -4.22 17.25
CA ASP A 451 15.88 -3.45 18.21
C ASP A 451 15.31 -3.50 19.65
N GLY A 452 14.17 -4.16 19.87
CA GLY A 452 13.49 -4.23 21.16
C GLY A 452 12.79 -2.94 21.58
N VAL A 453 12.57 -2.00 20.66
CA VAL A 453 11.75 -0.80 20.93
C VAL A 453 10.30 -1.15 20.60
N ALA A 454 9.41 -1.00 21.58
CA ALA A 454 7.98 -1.12 21.37
C ALA A 454 7.38 0.21 20.90
N SER A 455 6.33 0.10 20.10
CA SER A 455 5.53 1.21 19.59
C SER A 455 4.05 0.89 19.80
N LEU A 456 3.30 1.81 20.42
CA LEU A 456 1.85 1.77 20.58
C LEU A 456 1.25 2.93 19.79
N ALA A 457 0.44 2.62 18.78
CA ALA A 457 -0.27 3.58 17.94
C ALA A 457 -1.73 3.67 18.38
N VAL A 458 -2.19 4.86 18.74
CA VAL A 458 -3.56 5.13 19.22
C VAL A 458 -4.16 6.27 18.42
N VAL A 459 -5.31 6.02 17.79
CA VAL A 459 -6.12 7.04 17.11
C VAL A 459 -7.34 7.32 17.97
N ASN A 460 -7.49 8.55 18.46
CA ASN A 460 -8.73 9.01 19.08
C ASN A 460 -9.62 9.62 18.00
N ILE A 461 -10.66 8.90 17.60
CA ILE A 461 -11.61 9.32 16.56
C ILE A 461 -12.73 10.23 17.12
N HIS A 462 -12.75 10.51 18.42
CA HIS A 462 -13.79 11.35 19.01
C HIS A 462 -13.60 12.82 18.63
N GLU A 463 -14.69 13.48 18.25
CA GLU A 463 -14.65 14.85 17.72
C GLU A 463 -14.32 15.89 18.81
N THR A 464 -14.72 15.62 20.04
CA THR A 464 -14.74 16.63 21.12
C THR A 464 -14.13 16.22 22.45
N GLU A 465 -13.77 14.95 22.66
CA GLU A 465 -13.39 14.43 23.98
C GLU A 465 -11.98 13.87 23.97
N ASP A 466 -11.18 14.36 24.90
CA ASP A 466 -9.91 13.77 25.27
C ASP A 466 -10.19 12.57 26.17
N PHE A 467 -9.42 11.49 26.03
CA PHE A 467 -9.54 10.33 26.92
C PHE A 467 -8.30 10.22 27.79
N GLU A 468 -8.47 10.32 29.11
CA GLU A 468 -7.50 9.80 30.05
C GLU A 468 -7.61 8.27 30.07
N VAL A 469 -6.53 7.58 29.70
CA VAL A 469 -6.51 6.13 29.49
C VAL A 469 -5.51 5.49 30.43
N GLU A 470 -5.93 4.48 31.18
CA GLU A 470 -5.03 3.61 31.93
C GLU A 470 -4.17 2.81 30.95
N LEU A 471 -2.85 2.88 31.08
CA LEU A 471 -1.91 2.15 30.24
C LEU A 471 -1.21 1.05 31.03
N LYS A 472 -1.36 -0.21 30.58
CA LYS A 472 -0.62 -1.36 31.13
C LYS A 472 0.38 -1.91 30.14
N GLY A 473 1.60 -2.16 30.62
CA GLY A 473 2.70 -2.73 29.84
C GLY A 473 3.53 -1.73 29.05
N VAL A 474 3.21 -0.44 29.15
CA VAL A 474 4.16 0.64 28.81
C VAL A 474 5.05 0.85 30.03
N VAL A 475 6.34 0.55 29.88
CA VAL A 475 7.31 0.54 30.99
C VAL A 475 8.45 1.51 30.73
N GLY A 476 9.04 2.02 31.81
CA GLY A 476 10.19 2.92 31.77
C GLY A 476 9.83 4.39 31.98
N SER A 477 10.84 5.19 32.34
CA SER A 477 10.70 6.61 32.67
C SER A 477 10.95 7.56 31.49
N ASP A 478 11.16 7.02 30.27
CA ASP A 478 11.49 7.82 29.09
C ASP A 478 10.73 7.33 27.84
N VAL A 479 9.40 7.50 27.84
CA VAL A 479 8.55 7.19 26.69
C VAL A 479 8.60 8.37 25.72
N THR A 480 9.02 8.13 24.48
CA THR A 480 8.89 9.13 23.41
C THR A 480 7.44 9.16 22.94
N VAL A 481 6.87 10.36 22.87
CA VAL A 481 5.51 10.62 22.41
C VAL A 481 5.58 11.38 21.10
N TYR A 482 4.94 10.83 20.07
CA TYR A 482 4.66 11.53 18.83
C TYR A 482 3.17 11.83 18.75
N LEU A 483 2.81 13.09 18.53
CA LEU A 483 1.43 13.54 18.41
C LEU A 483 1.21 14.22 17.06
N VAL A 484 0.25 13.71 16.30
CA VAL A 484 -0.32 14.32 15.10
C VAL A 484 -1.71 14.83 15.43
N SER A 485 -1.89 16.14 15.32
CA SER A 485 -3.16 16.84 15.61
C SER A 485 -3.24 18.15 14.82
N GLY A 486 -4.43 18.76 14.82
CA GLY A 486 -4.69 20.13 14.36
C GLY A 486 -5.68 20.83 15.30
N GLU A 487 -6.11 22.04 14.97
CA GLU A 487 -7.14 22.75 15.75
C GLU A 487 -8.55 22.27 15.39
N LYS A 488 -8.76 21.91 14.11
CA LYS A 488 -10.05 21.48 13.55
C LYS A 488 -9.89 20.25 12.67
N LEU A 489 -10.97 19.48 12.60
CA LEU A 489 -11.06 18.27 11.77
C LEU A 489 -10.89 18.53 10.28
N ASP A 490 -11.24 19.72 9.81
CA ASP A 490 -11.12 20.16 8.42
C ASP A 490 -9.83 20.94 8.13
N ASP A 491 -8.89 21.02 9.09
CA ASP A 491 -7.59 21.66 8.86
C ASP A 491 -6.79 20.90 7.81
N VAL A 492 -6.21 21.67 6.88
CA VAL A 492 -5.37 21.18 5.77
C VAL A 492 -4.02 21.89 5.80
N ASN A 493 -3.00 21.24 5.22
CA ASN A 493 -1.70 21.87 4.97
C ASN A 493 -1.65 22.48 3.57
N THR A 494 -0.99 23.62 3.44
CA THR A 494 -0.77 24.33 2.17
C THR A 494 0.64 24.91 2.11
N GLU A 495 1.04 25.47 0.96
CA GLU A 495 2.34 26.15 0.83
C GLU A 495 2.43 27.31 1.85
N GLY A 496 3.38 27.22 2.78
CA GLY A 496 3.59 28.22 3.83
C GLY A 496 2.66 28.13 5.04
N SER A 497 1.78 27.10 5.13
CA SER A 497 0.92 26.88 6.28
C SER A 497 0.80 25.39 6.61
N GLU A 498 1.38 24.99 7.73
CA GLU A 498 1.25 23.65 8.30
C GLU A 498 0.34 23.72 9.53
N LYS A 499 -0.91 23.29 9.37
CA LYS A 499 -1.90 23.27 10.45
C LYS A 499 -2.01 21.90 11.13
N VAL A 500 -1.72 20.85 10.37
CA VAL A 500 -1.62 19.48 10.87
C VAL A 500 -0.15 19.08 10.78
N GLY A 501 0.48 18.95 11.93
CA GLY A 501 1.92 18.71 12.06
C GLY A 501 2.23 17.58 13.03
N LEU A 502 3.51 17.24 13.12
CA LEU A 502 4.06 16.29 14.08
C LEU A 502 4.72 17.05 15.23
N SER A 503 4.29 16.78 16.46
CA SER A 503 5.01 17.20 17.67
C SER A 503 5.62 16.00 18.39
N GLU A 504 6.81 16.20 18.95
CA GLU A 504 7.54 15.20 19.74
C GLU A 504 7.69 15.69 21.18
N SER A 505 7.41 14.81 22.15
CA SER A 505 7.60 15.09 23.58
C SER A 505 8.00 13.81 24.33
N LYS A 506 8.17 13.94 25.66
CA LYS A 506 8.51 12.83 26.55
C LYS A 506 7.43 12.68 27.63
N TRP A 507 7.18 11.44 28.02
CA TRP A 507 6.28 11.09 29.11
C TRP A 507 6.98 10.09 30.06
N GLU A 508 6.89 10.36 31.36
CA GLU A 508 7.32 9.42 32.39
C GLU A 508 6.31 8.28 32.44
N GLY A 509 6.63 7.15 31.80
CA GLY A 509 5.69 6.06 31.55
C GLY A 509 5.09 5.42 32.79
N GLY A 510 3.97 4.73 32.59
CA GLY A 510 3.18 4.06 33.62
C GLY A 510 2.02 4.90 34.14
N GLY A 511 0.94 4.24 34.57
CA GLY A 511 -0.28 4.94 35.03
C GLY A 511 -1.19 5.33 33.87
N SER A 512 -1.66 6.57 33.86
CA SER A 512 -2.55 7.10 32.81
C SER A 512 -1.83 8.02 31.83
N TYR A 513 -2.33 8.04 30.60
CA TYR A 513 -1.95 9.02 29.58
C TYR A 513 -3.22 9.59 28.93
N THR A 514 -3.24 10.90 28.69
CA THR A 514 -4.36 11.57 28.03
C THR A 514 -4.15 11.63 26.54
N PHE A 515 -4.98 10.91 25.78
CA PHE A 515 -5.02 10.98 24.32
C PHE A 515 -5.99 12.09 23.91
N PRO A 516 -5.51 13.19 23.31
CA PRO A 516 -6.36 14.30 22.89
C PRO A 516 -7.44 13.84 21.90
N LYS A 517 -8.59 14.51 21.87
CA LYS A 517 -9.61 14.38 20.83
C LYS A 517 -9.00 14.49 19.44
N HIS A 518 -9.67 13.91 18.43
CA HIS A 518 -9.30 13.97 17.02
C HIS A 518 -7.79 13.93 16.73
N SER A 519 -7.09 12.96 17.34
CA SER A 519 -5.63 12.91 17.28
C SER A 519 -5.10 11.51 16.99
N PHE A 520 -3.89 11.46 16.46
CA PHE A 520 -3.09 10.25 16.37
C PHE A 520 -1.86 10.40 17.26
N THR A 521 -1.68 9.47 18.20
CA THR A 521 -0.54 9.42 19.11
C THR A 521 0.23 8.12 18.93
N MET A 522 1.56 8.19 18.86
CA MET A 522 2.45 7.04 18.95
C MET A 522 3.36 7.15 20.18
N LEU A 523 3.24 6.19 21.09
CA LEU A 523 4.11 6.04 22.24
C LEU A 523 5.21 5.03 21.92
N ARG A 524 6.47 5.34 22.24
CA ARG A 524 7.62 4.46 21.99
C ARG A 524 8.50 4.33 23.22
N TRP A 525 8.85 3.10 23.57
CA TRP A 525 9.68 2.81 24.75
C TRP A 525 10.53 1.56 24.53
N LYS A 526 11.59 1.41 25.33
CA LYS A 526 12.38 0.18 25.34
C LYS A 526 11.61 -0.90 26.09
N ALA A 527 11.28 -1.99 25.39
CA ALA A 527 10.52 -3.11 25.94
C ALA A 527 11.36 -4.06 26.78
#